data_AF-A0A4C2EC09-F1
#
_entry.id   AF-A0A4C2EC09-F1
#
_cell.length_a   1.000
_cell.length_b   1.000
_cell.length_c   1.000
_cell.angle_alpha   90.00
_cell.angle_beta   90.00
_cell.angle_gamma   90.00
#
_symmetry.space_group_name_H-M   'P 1'
#
loop_
_entity.id
_entity.type
_entity.pdbx_description
1 polymer ?
#
loop_
_entity_poly.entity_id
_entity_poly.type
_entity_poly.pdbx_seq_one_letter_code
_entity_poly.pdbx_strand_id
1 'polypeptide(L)'
;MASTVNKNTEAPIDASVVQTPFPNWLTSFTGLTKWPGLNPPYIPLDFINMSKIPPYKQYNSGFCDANPPEACAFDCDGCVAPDDVKTCPKLSQTFDDGPSPATEKLLNTLKHKATFFNLGYNIVNNPDMYRKVLEKGHLIGTHTWSHPYLPSLSNEKIIAQIEWSIWAMNATGNHTPKWFRPPYGGIDNRVRAITRQFGLQAVLWDHDTFDWQLVTPDNTLPPRSEQQIYDNVKKWKQNDKGLILEHDGSDRTVDIGINVNRIIGDDQFSVAQCVGGIDYIKHF
;
A
#
# COMPACT_ATOMS: atom_id res chain seq x y z
N MET A 1 -7.98 14.05 -0.19
CA MET A 1 -6.66 14.70 -0.15
C MET A 1 -5.86 14.15 1.02
N ALA A 2 -5.02 13.13 0.76
CA ALA A 2 -3.94 12.75 1.67
C ALA A 2 -2.80 13.76 1.48
N SER A 3 -2.20 14.21 2.58
CA SER A 3 -1.26 15.34 2.59
C SER A 3 -0.01 15.13 1.75
N THR A 4 0.40 16.21 1.10
CA THR A 4 1.70 16.44 0.50
C THR A 4 2.75 16.75 1.58
N VAL A 5 3.36 15.72 2.17
CA VAL A 5 4.69 15.89 2.80
C VAL A 5 5.61 14.81 2.29
N ASN A 6 6.47 15.24 1.36
CA ASN A 6 7.61 14.53 0.84
C ASN A 6 8.49 14.06 2.01
N LYS A 7 8.57 12.76 2.28
CA LYS A 7 9.52 12.20 3.25
C LYS A 7 10.22 10.95 2.71
N ASN A 8 10.98 11.18 1.65
CA ASN A 8 12.20 10.39 1.38
C ASN A 8 13.28 10.79 2.40
N THR A 9 13.04 10.55 3.69
CA THR A 9 14.14 10.49 4.65
C THR A 9 14.34 9.02 4.95
N GLU A 10 15.44 8.46 4.44
CA GLU A 10 15.96 7.17 4.90
C GLU A 10 15.96 7.20 6.43
N ALA A 11 15.06 6.47 7.07
CA ALA A 11 15.30 6.11 8.46
C ALA A 11 16.65 5.38 8.47
N PRO A 12 17.59 5.73 9.36
CA PRO A 12 18.91 5.10 9.35
C PRO A 12 18.72 3.58 9.46
N ILE A 13 19.13 2.88 8.40
CA ILE A 13 19.15 1.42 8.38
C ILE A 13 20.13 1.00 9.46
N ASP A 14 19.65 0.28 10.46
CA ASP A 14 20.54 -0.37 11.42
C ASP A 14 21.42 -1.35 10.63
N ALA A 15 22.73 -1.07 10.61
CA ALA A 15 23.73 -1.84 9.89
C ALA A 15 23.83 -3.31 10.37
N SER A 16 23.13 -3.69 11.44
CA SER A 16 22.99 -5.06 11.90
C SER A 16 21.93 -5.89 11.16
N VAL A 17 21.02 -5.25 10.41
CA VAL A 17 19.92 -5.97 9.73
C VAL A 17 20.41 -6.53 8.40
N VAL A 18 20.39 -7.86 8.29
CA VAL A 18 20.73 -8.56 7.06
C VAL A 18 19.61 -8.37 6.05
N GLN A 19 19.87 -7.58 5.01
CA GLN A 19 18.95 -7.42 3.88
C GLN A 19 18.65 -8.76 3.21
N THR A 20 17.51 -8.85 2.52
CA THR A 20 17.24 -9.96 1.61
C THR A 20 18.39 -10.10 0.61
N PRO A 21 19.04 -11.28 0.50
CA PRO A 21 20.08 -11.49 -0.50
C PRO A 21 19.54 -11.23 -1.91
N PHE A 22 20.32 -10.51 -2.73
CA PHE A 22 19.94 -10.28 -4.12
C PHE A 22 20.04 -11.61 -4.90
N PRO A 23 18.93 -12.12 -5.48
CA PRO A 23 18.91 -13.50 -5.96
C PRO A 23 19.54 -13.64 -7.36
N ASN A 24 20.20 -14.78 -7.61
CA ASN A 24 20.89 -15.07 -8.88
C ASN A 24 19.98 -14.97 -10.11
N TRP A 25 18.70 -15.31 -9.99
CA TRP A 25 17.75 -15.20 -11.10
C TRP A 25 17.53 -13.73 -11.49
N LEU A 26 17.49 -12.81 -10.52
CA LEU A 26 17.31 -11.39 -10.78
C LEU A 26 18.59 -10.77 -11.33
N THR A 27 19.76 -11.26 -10.89
CA THR A 27 21.05 -10.93 -11.52
C THR A 27 21.06 -11.35 -12.98
N SER A 28 20.63 -12.58 -13.27
CA SER A 28 20.61 -13.11 -14.64
C SER A 28 19.63 -12.33 -15.53
N PHE A 29 18.53 -11.86 -14.96
CA PHE A 29 17.50 -11.12 -15.69
C PHE A 29 17.87 -9.64 -15.92
N THR A 30 18.44 -8.96 -14.91
CA THR A 30 18.65 -7.50 -14.93
C THR A 30 20.11 -7.08 -15.14
N GLY A 31 21.06 -7.98 -14.93
CA GLY A 31 22.49 -7.67 -14.85
C GLY A 31 22.92 -6.94 -13.56
N LEU A 32 21.99 -6.65 -12.65
CA LEU A 32 22.28 -5.99 -11.38
C LEU A 32 22.70 -7.02 -10.31
N THR A 33 23.36 -6.56 -9.27
CA THR A 33 23.85 -7.43 -8.18
C THR A 33 23.43 -6.96 -6.79
N LYS A 34 22.61 -5.91 -6.71
CA LYS A 34 22.12 -5.32 -5.48
C LYS A 34 20.76 -4.68 -5.70
N TRP A 35 19.97 -4.61 -4.63
CA TRP A 35 18.69 -3.89 -4.63
C TRP A 35 18.92 -2.40 -4.92
N PRO A 36 18.01 -1.75 -5.65
CA PRO A 36 18.12 -0.32 -5.95
C PRO A 36 17.83 0.53 -4.71
N GLY A 37 18.17 1.81 -4.78
CA GLY A 37 17.69 2.81 -3.82
C GLY A 37 16.21 3.12 -4.02
N LEU A 38 15.75 4.26 -3.49
CA LEU A 38 14.34 4.68 -3.56
C LEU A 38 13.83 4.90 -4.99
N ASN A 39 14.71 5.17 -5.97
CA ASN A 39 14.34 5.31 -7.37
C ASN A 39 14.84 4.10 -8.17
N PRO A 40 14.05 3.02 -8.27
CA PRO A 40 14.47 1.81 -8.97
C PRO A 40 14.55 2.05 -10.49
N PRO A 41 15.48 1.39 -11.20
CA PRO A 41 15.54 1.44 -12.65
C PRO A 41 14.35 0.70 -13.27
N TYR A 42 13.84 1.20 -14.39
CA TYR A 42 12.86 0.49 -15.20
C TYR A 42 13.52 -0.65 -15.96
N ILE A 43 12.99 -1.86 -15.80
CA ILE A 43 13.39 -3.04 -16.56
C ILE A 43 12.22 -3.43 -17.48
N PRO A 44 12.39 -3.44 -18.81
CA PRO A 44 11.30 -3.83 -19.71
C PRO A 44 10.82 -5.27 -19.46
N LEU A 45 9.51 -5.46 -19.39
CA LEU A 45 8.84 -6.76 -19.26
C LEU A 45 7.97 -7.00 -20.49
N ASP A 46 8.14 -8.16 -21.13
CA ASP A 46 7.48 -8.48 -22.41
C ASP A 46 5.94 -8.47 -22.33
N PHE A 47 5.37 -8.72 -21.14
CA PHE A 47 3.92 -8.70 -20.95
C PHE A 47 3.33 -7.28 -20.79
N ILE A 48 4.17 -6.26 -20.62
CA ILE A 48 3.73 -4.88 -20.50
C ILE A 48 3.49 -4.29 -21.89
N ASN A 49 2.23 -3.96 -22.16
CA ASN A 49 1.80 -3.31 -23.38
C ASN A 49 1.53 -1.81 -23.12
N MET A 50 2.52 -0.98 -23.45
CA MET A 50 2.42 0.48 -23.30
C MET A 50 1.27 1.11 -24.10
N SER A 51 0.86 0.51 -25.22
CA SER A 51 -0.25 1.04 -26.05
C SER A 51 -1.63 0.89 -25.38
N LYS A 52 -1.75 0.04 -24.36
CA LYS A 52 -2.98 -0.13 -23.57
C LYS A 52 -3.09 0.87 -22.43
N ILE A 53 -2.07 1.69 -22.20
CA ILE A 53 -2.07 2.69 -21.13
C ILE A 53 -2.74 3.98 -21.65
N PRO A 54 -3.85 4.43 -21.05
CA PRO A 54 -4.50 5.67 -21.46
C PRO A 54 -3.55 6.88 -21.36
N PRO A 55 -3.59 7.82 -22.34
CA PRO A 55 -2.63 8.92 -22.42
C PRO A 55 -2.99 10.10 -21.50
N TYR A 56 -3.35 9.83 -20.24
CA TYR A 56 -3.59 10.88 -19.25
C TYR A 56 -2.28 11.54 -18.84
N LYS A 57 -2.33 12.85 -18.58
CA LYS A 57 -1.17 13.67 -18.20
C LYS A 57 -0.71 13.31 -16.80
N GLN A 58 0.59 13.44 -16.57
CA GLN A 58 1.15 13.41 -15.22
C GLN A 58 0.70 14.65 -14.44
N TYR A 59 0.41 14.48 -13.16
CA TYR A 59 0.02 15.58 -12.28
C TYR A 59 0.56 15.37 -10.87
N ASN A 60 0.69 16.44 -10.11
CA ASN A 60 1.15 16.38 -8.72
C ASN A 60 -0.05 16.27 -7.78
N SER A 61 0.18 15.68 -6.60
CA SER A 61 -0.85 15.60 -5.56
C SER A 61 -1.40 16.99 -5.23
N GLY A 62 -2.73 17.09 -5.13
CA GLY A 62 -3.47 18.34 -4.94
C GLY A 62 -3.80 19.12 -6.22
N PHE A 63 -3.29 18.72 -7.40
CA PHE A 63 -3.56 19.38 -8.68
C PHE A 63 -4.50 18.55 -9.56
N CYS A 64 -5.81 18.68 -9.32
CA CYS A 64 -6.83 17.80 -9.90
C CYS A 64 -7.35 18.19 -11.29
N ASP A 65 -7.06 19.41 -11.76
CA ASP A 65 -7.55 19.89 -13.07
C ASP A 65 -6.68 19.44 -14.27
N ALA A 66 -5.67 18.60 -14.03
CA ALA A 66 -4.73 18.20 -15.07
C ALA A 66 -5.34 17.28 -16.13
N ASN A 67 -6.35 16.51 -15.76
CA ASN A 67 -7.04 15.53 -16.59
C ASN A 67 -8.56 15.68 -16.43
N PRO A 68 -9.35 15.25 -17.44
CA PRO A 68 -10.81 15.31 -17.32
C PRO A 68 -11.33 14.19 -16.39
N PRO A 69 -12.58 14.28 -15.88
CA PRO A 69 -13.14 13.32 -14.92
C PRO A 69 -13.09 11.85 -15.35
N GLU A 70 -13.05 11.56 -16.66
CA GLU A 70 -12.90 10.22 -17.23
C GLU A 70 -11.54 9.56 -16.90
N ALA A 71 -10.56 10.34 -16.45
CA ALA A 71 -9.34 9.80 -15.87
C ALA A 71 -9.60 9.03 -14.57
N CYS A 72 -10.75 9.24 -13.92
CA CYS A 72 -11.20 8.56 -12.71
C CYS A 72 -10.13 8.55 -11.61
N ALA A 73 -9.76 9.74 -11.15
CA ALA A 73 -8.78 9.90 -10.07
C ALA A 73 -9.45 9.74 -8.69
N PHE A 74 -8.96 8.81 -7.87
CA PHE A 74 -9.51 8.59 -6.53
C PHE A 74 -9.16 9.72 -5.56
N ASP A 75 -7.92 10.18 -5.58
CA ASP A 75 -7.41 11.21 -4.67
C ASP A 75 -8.02 12.60 -4.91
N CYS A 76 -8.46 12.83 -6.15
CA CYS A 76 -9.13 14.05 -6.59
C CYS A 76 -10.66 13.98 -6.45
N ASP A 77 -11.28 12.98 -7.08
CA ASP A 77 -12.73 12.94 -7.27
C ASP A 77 -13.42 11.85 -6.44
N GLY A 78 -12.65 11.06 -5.69
CA GLY A 78 -13.16 9.84 -5.04
C GLY A 78 -13.60 8.78 -6.06
N CYS A 79 -13.15 8.88 -7.32
CA CYS A 79 -13.57 7.97 -8.37
C CYS A 79 -12.96 6.58 -8.19
N VAL A 80 -13.81 5.56 -8.28
CA VAL A 80 -13.50 4.15 -8.05
C VAL A 80 -13.92 3.35 -9.26
N ALA A 81 -13.01 2.56 -9.81
CA ALA A 81 -13.31 1.67 -10.92
C ALA A 81 -14.10 0.43 -10.42
N PRO A 82 -14.87 -0.26 -11.30
CA PRO A 82 -15.72 -1.38 -10.87
C PRO A 82 -14.99 -2.54 -10.17
N ASP A 83 -13.69 -2.67 -10.42
CA ASP A 83 -12.80 -3.67 -9.85
C ASP A 83 -11.98 -3.18 -8.68
N ASP A 84 -12.04 -1.91 -8.30
CA ASP A 84 -11.34 -1.43 -7.10
C ASP A 84 -12.07 -1.92 -5.84
N VAL A 85 -11.31 -2.31 -4.81
CA VAL A 85 -11.86 -2.62 -3.49
C VAL A 85 -11.89 -1.35 -2.64
N LYS A 86 -13.04 -0.68 -2.56
CA LYS A 86 -13.20 0.53 -1.74
C LYS A 86 -13.73 0.26 -0.33
N THR A 87 -14.53 -0.80 -0.16
CA THR A 87 -15.25 -1.11 1.07
C THR A 87 -15.24 -2.61 1.30
N CYS A 88 -15.73 -3.03 2.46
CA CYS A 88 -15.83 -4.42 2.86
C CYS A 88 -17.21 -4.68 3.48
N PRO A 89 -17.86 -5.83 3.22
CA PRO A 89 -19.14 -6.20 3.86
C PRO A 89 -19.04 -6.45 5.37
N LYS A 90 -17.82 -6.38 5.93
CA LYS A 90 -17.51 -6.45 7.35
C LYS A 90 -16.43 -5.41 7.65
N LEU A 91 -16.24 -5.02 8.90
CA LEU A 91 -15.12 -4.16 9.27
C LEU A 91 -13.79 -4.87 8.96
N SER A 92 -12.83 -4.14 8.41
CA SER A 92 -11.56 -4.69 7.94
C SER A 92 -10.42 -3.70 8.14
N GLN A 93 -9.54 -4.00 9.10
CA GLN A 93 -8.31 -3.24 9.32
C GLN A 93 -7.25 -3.52 8.25
N THR A 94 -6.68 -2.44 7.72
CA THR A 94 -5.57 -2.49 6.78
C THR A 94 -4.46 -1.54 7.19
N PHE A 95 -3.21 -1.96 7.00
CA PHE A 95 -2.02 -1.25 7.47
C PHE A 95 -1.04 -1.01 6.32
N ASP A 96 -0.64 0.24 6.12
CA ASP A 96 0.28 0.70 5.07
C ASP A 96 1.69 1.01 5.62
N ASP A 97 2.66 1.10 4.71
CA ASP A 97 4.05 1.51 4.91
C ASP A 97 4.99 0.51 5.61
N GLY A 98 4.48 -0.59 6.13
CA GLY A 98 5.31 -1.68 6.66
C GLY A 98 6.12 -2.44 5.57
N PRO A 99 6.78 -3.55 5.95
CA PRO A 99 6.99 -3.97 7.33
C PRO A 99 8.01 -3.06 8.02
N SER A 100 7.81 -2.79 9.30
CA SER A 100 8.76 -2.08 10.15
C SER A 100 9.01 -2.88 11.43
N PRO A 101 10.04 -2.56 12.24
CA PRO A 101 10.18 -3.15 13.57
C PRO A 101 8.93 -2.98 14.43
N ALA A 102 8.19 -1.88 14.27
CA ALA A 102 6.96 -1.60 15.03
C ALA A 102 5.81 -2.58 14.68
N THR A 103 5.80 -3.12 13.45
CA THR A 103 4.80 -4.12 12.99
C THR A 103 4.69 -5.30 13.96
N GLU A 104 5.76 -5.67 14.67
CA GLU A 104 5.75 -6.77 15.64
C GLU A 104 4.68 -6.61 16.73
N LYS A 105 4.46 -5.37 17.21
CA LYS A 105 3.47 -5.10 18.26
C LYS A 105 2.05 -5.37 17.76
N LEU A 106 1.74 -5.02 16.51
CA LEU A 106 0.46 -5.37 15.87
C LEU A 106 0.32 -6.89 15.76
N LEU A 107 1.33 -7.56 15.22
CA LEU A 107 1.32 -9.01 15.03
C LEU A 107 1.15 -9.80 16.34
N ASN A 108 1.62 -9.26 17.46
CA ASN A 108 1.45 -9.85 18.78
C ASN A 108 0.08 -9.55 19.42
N THR A 109 -0.63 -8.54 18.92
CA THR A 109 -1.90 -8.08 19.50
C THR A 109 -3.12 -8.55 18.71
N LEU A 110 -3.06 -8.57 17.38
CA LEU A 110 -4.18 -8.95 16.52
C LEU A 110 -4.50 -10.45 16.68
N LYS A 111 -5.77 -10.76 16.94
CA LYS A 111 -6.28 -12.14 17.03
C LYS A 111 -7.00 -12.60 15.77
N HIS A 112 -7.07 -11.74 14.76
CA HIS A 112 -7.66 -12.00 13.46
C HIS A 112 -6.65 -11.72 12.34
N LYS A 113 -7.01 -12.06 11.10
CA LYS A 113 -6.18 -11.70 9.94
C LYS A 113 -6.55 -10.28 9.48
N ALA A 114 -5.61 -9.35 9.61
CA ALA A 114 -5.62 -8.05 8.93
C ALA A 114 -4.94 -8.13 7.54
N THR A 115 -4.98 -7.01 6.81
CA THR A 115 -4.28 -6.84 5.53
C THR A 115 -3.15 -5.83 5.67
N PHE A 116 -1.97 -6.14 5.16
CA PHE A 116 -0.80 -5.25 5.17
C PHE A 116 -0.42 -4.90 3.74
N PHE A 117 -0.14 -3.63 3.45
CA PHE A 117 0.41 -3.20 2.17
C PHE A 117 1.83 -2.71 2.40
N ASN A 118 2.76 -3.52 1.93
CA ASN A 118 4.16 -3.33 2.27
C ASN A 118 4.95 -2.69 1.14
N LEU A 119 5.90 -1.83 1.52
CA LEU A 119 6.86 -1.23 0.62
C LEU A 119 7.95 -2.24 0.27
N GLY A 120 8.22 -2.42 -1.03
CA GLY A 120 9.27 -3.34 -1.49
C GLY A 120 10.64 -3.04 -0.88
N TYR A 121 10.96 -1.75 -0.75
CA TYR A 121 12.18 -1.29 -0.08
C TYR A 121 12.22 -1.73 1.40
N ASN A 122 11.09 -1.67 2.11
CA ASN A 122 11.04 -2.10 3.51
C ASN A 122 11.09 -3.63 3.64
N ILE A 123 10.53 -4.38 2.68
CA ILE A 123 10.61 -5.85 2.64
C ILE A 123 12.06 -6.32 2.55
N VAL A 124 12.85 -5.75 1.63
CA VAL A 124 14.25 -6.18 1.48
C VAL A 124 15.09 -5.78 2.69
N ASN A 125 14.74 -4.70 3.39
CA ASN A 125 15.43 -4.22 4.57
C ASN A 125 14.94 -4.84 5.89
N ASN A 126 13.75 -5.41 5.94
CA ASN A 126 13.18 -6.06 7.14
C ASN A 126 12.63 -7.45 6.80
N PRO A 127 13.45 -8.36 6.24
CA PRO A 127 12.96 -9.62 5.68
C PRO A 127 12.31 -10.54 6.71
N ASP A 128 12.84 -10.56 7.93
CA ASP A 128 12.29 -11.39 9.00
C ASP A 128 10.92 -10.91 9.46
N MET A 129 10.70 -9.59 9.46
CA MET A 129 9.37 -9.05 9.77
C MET A 129 8.37 -9.40 8.67
N TYR A 130 8.74 -9.25 7.40
CA TYR A 130 7.90 -9.67 6.28
C TYR A 130 7.51 -11.15 6.38
N ARG A 131 8.46 -12.04 6.68
CA ARG A 131 8.19 -13.47 6.90
C ARG A 131 7.27 -13.71 8.09
N LYS A 132 7.45 -13.00 9.22
CA LYS A 132 6.54 -13.09 10.37
C LYS A 132 5.10 -12.71 10.02
N VAL A 133 4.89 -11.68 9.19
CA VAL A 133 3.54 -11.30 8.71
C VAL A 133 2.92 -12.45 7.89
N LEU A 134 3.71 -13.06 6.98
CA LEU A 134 3.29 -14.21 6.17
C LEU A 134 3.00 -15.45 7.01
N GLU A 135 3.88 -15.82 7.94
CA GLU A 135 3.75 -16.99 8.82
C GLU A 135 2.52 -16.89 9.74
N LYS A 136 2.20 -15.66 10.17
CA LYS A 136 0.95 -15.38 10.89
C LYS A 136 -0.28 -15.39 9.99
N GLY A 137 -0.16 -15.65 8.69
CA GLY A 137 -1.27 -15.83 7.76
C GLY A 137 -2.07 -14.54 7.51
N HIS A 138 -1.46 -13.38 7.70
CA HIS A 138 -2.05 -12.12 7.28
C HIS A 138 -2.05 -12.00 5.76
N LEU A 139 -2.98 -11.21 5.23
CA LEU A 139 -2.99 -10.90 3.81
C LEU A 139 -1.94 -9.81 3.54
N ILE A 140 -1.14 -9.97 2.50
CA ILE A 140 -0.16 -8.94 2.12
C ILE A 140 -0.39 -8.50 0.67
N GLY A 141 -0.43 -7.20 0.45
CA GLY A 141 -0.39 -6.55 -0.86
C GLY A 141 0.87 -5.71 -1.02
N THR A 142 1.12 -5.25 -2.24
CA THR A 142 2.20 -4.28 -2.51
C THR A 142 1.72 -2.86 -2.28
N HIS A 143 2.58 -2.02 -1.71
CA HIS A 143 2.39 -0.59 -1.60
C HIS A 143 3.38 0.20 -2.46
N THR A 144 3.79 -0.35 -3.62
CA THR A 144 4.95 0.08 -4.43
C THR A 144 6.31 -0.27 -3.83
N TRP A 145 7.38 0.17 -4.47
CA TRP A 145 8.75 -0.02 -3.98
C TRP A 145 9.07 0.97 -2.87
N SER A 146 8.81 2.26 -3.07
CA SER A 146 9.30 3.34 -2.21
C SER A 146 8.30 4.48 -1.96
N HIS A 147 7.00 4.21 -2.10
CA HIS A 147 5.94 5.16 -1.78
C HIS A 147 5.89 6.47 -2.61
N PRO A 148 6.20 6.51 -3.93
CA PRO A 148 5.99 7.74 -4.69
C PRO A 148 4.51 7.93 -5.04
N TYR A 149 4.11 9.19 -5.20
CA TYR A 149 2.81 9.54 -5.77
C TYR A 149 2.76 9.17 -7.26
N LEU A 150 2.09 8.06 -7.58
CA LEU A 150 2.14 7.47 -8.93
C LEU A 150 1.65 8.39 -10.06
N PRO A 151 0.60 9.22 -9.89
CA PRO A 151 0.13 10.07 -10.98
C PRO A 151 1.14 11.13 -11.43
N SER A 152 2.18 11.45 -10.65
CA SER A 152 3.26 12.36 -11.09
C SER A 152 4.40 11.66 -11.84
N LEU A 153 4.38 10.34 -11.92
CA LEU A 153 5.44 9.55 -12.54
C LEU A 153 5.14 9.25 -14.01
N SER A 154 6.20 9.02 -14.80
CA SER A 154 6.06 8.40 -16.13
C SER A 154 5.60 6.95 -16.01
N ASN A 155 5.08 6.38 -17.10
CA ASN A 155 4.60 4.99 -17.10
C ASN A 155 5.71 4.02 -16.70
N GLU A 156 6.92 4.19 -17.23
CA GLU A 156 8.11 3.39 -16.91
C GLU A 156 8.45 3.45 -15.42
N LYS A 157 8.35 4.64 -14.81
CA LYS A 157 8.61 4.80 -13.38
C LYS A 157 7.53 4.16 -12.51
N ILE A 158 6.26 4.19 -12.92
CA ILE A 158 5.19 3.44 -12.24
C ILE A 158 5.47 1.94 -12.35
N ILE A 159 5.81 1.45 -13.55
CA ILE A 159 6.14 0.04 -13.78
C ILE A 159 7.32 -0.40 -12.90
N ALA A 160 8.40 0.38 -12.86
CA ALA A 160 9.56 0.12 -11.99
C ALA A 160 9.17 0.02 -10.50
N GLN A 161 8.29 0.89 -10.03
CA GLN A 161 7.82 0.87 -8.64
C GLN A 161 7.01 -0.40 -8.31
N ILE A 162 6.27 -0.95 -9.27
CA ILE A 162 5.48 -2.16 -9.09
C ILE A 162 6.35 -3.42 -9.22
N GLU A 163 7.14 -3.53 -10.29
CA GLU A 163 7.94 -4.74 -10.57
C GLU A 163 8.98 -5.03 -9.47
N TRP A 164 9.69 -4.01 -9.00
CA TRP A 164 10.69 -4.16 -7.95
C TRP A 164 10.07 -4.55 -6.61
N SER A 165 8.87 -4.05 -6.34
CA SER A 165 8.10 -4.45 -5.15
C SER A 165 7.70 -5.93 -5.23
N ILE A 166 7.17 -6.38 -6.37
CA ILE A 166 6.81 -7.79 -6.61
C ILE A 166 8.05 -8.69 -6.51
N TRP A 167 9.18 -8.30 -7.08
CA TRP A 167 10.42 -9.07 -7.01
C TRP A 167 10.97 -9.20 -5.61
N ALA A 168 10.90 -8.14 -4.79
CA ALA A 168 11.23 -8.23 -3.38
C ALA A 168 10.31 -9.19 -2.63
N MET A 169 8.99 -9.07 -2.82
CA MET A 169 8.01 -9.98 -2.21
C MET A 169 8.28 -11.45 -2.56
N ASN A 170 8.63 -11.72 -3.81
CA ASN A 170 8.99 -13.06 -4.27
C ASN A 170 10.33 -13.54 -3.69
N ALA A 171 11.38 -12.71 -3.77
CA ALA A 171 12.72 -13.08 -3.29
C ALA A 171 12.77 -13.30 -1.77
N THR A 172 12.01 -12.53 -1.00
CA THR A 172 12.05 -12.57 0.47
C THR A 172 11.16 -13.67 1.05
N GLY A 173 9.97 -13.90 0.48
CA GLY A 173 8.95 -14.77 1.05
C GLY A 173 8.23 -15.68 0.07
N ASN A 174 8.72 -15.84 -1.17
CA ASN A 174 8.08 -16.63 -2.22
C ASN A 174 6.58 -16.28 -2.40
N HIS A 175 6.29 -14.98 -2.35
CA HIS A 175 4.94 -14.45 -2.37
C HIS A 175 4.78 -13.48 -3.54
N THR A 176 3.78 -13.71 -4.38
CA THR A 176 3.37 -12.79 -5.44
C THR A 176 2.04 -12.14 -5.06
N PRO A 177 1.98 -10.80 -4.92
CA PRO A 177 0.76 -10.12 -4.48
C PRO A 177 -0.33 -10.17 -5.56
N LYS A 178 -1.58 -10.21 -5.12
CA LYS A 178 -2.76 -9.93 -5.96
C LYS A 178 -3.34 -8.53 -5.71
N TRP A 179 -2.98 -7.90 -4.59
CA TRP A 179 -3.53 -6.62 -4.17
C TRP A 179 -2.46 -5.55 -4.15
N PHE A 180 -2.88 -4.35 -4.47
CA PHE A 180 -2.07 -3.15 -4.50
C PHE A 180 -2.81 -2.00 -3.83
N ARG A 181 -2.11 -1.24 -3.01
CA ARG A 181 -2.60 0.00 -2.40
C ARG A 181 -1.82 1.15 -3.02
N PRO A 182 -2.45 2.15 -3.65
CA PRO A 182 -1.73 3.30 -4.18
C PRO A 182 -1.30 4.24 -3.05
N PRO A 183 -0.01 4.60 -2.97
CA PRO A 183 0.46 5.68 -2.10
C PRO A 183 -0.42 6.93 -2.25
N TYR A 184 -0.78 7.56 -1.14
CA TYR A 184 -1.64 8.76 -1.07
C TYR A 184 -3.06 8.58 -1.63
N GLY A 185 -3.47 7.35 -1.99
CA GLY A 185 -4.68 7.15 -2.80
C GLY A 185 -4.52 7.64 -4.25
N GLY A 186 -3.29 7.98 -4.66
CA GLY A 186 -2.95 8.52 -5.97
C GLY A 186 -3.09 7.47 -7.05
N ILE A 187 -4.29 7.33 -7.61
CA ILE A 187 -4.60 6.38 -8.67
C ILE A 187 -5.61 6.99 -9.64
N ASP A 188 -5.24 6.96 -10.91
CA ASP A 188 -6.09 7.27 -12.07
C ASP A 188 -6.18 6.03 -12.98
N ASN A 189 -6.92 6.14 -14.08
CA ASN A 189 -7.04 5.06 -15.06
C ASN A 189 -5.72 4.71 -15.77
N ARG A 190 -4.72 5.60 -15.75
CA ARG A 190 -3.38 5.31 -16.26
C ARG A 190 -2.63 4.37 -15.32
N VAL A 191 -2.65 4.65 -14.02
CA VAL A 191 -2.08 3.78 -12.97
C VAL A 191 -2.80 2.43 -12.95
N ARG A 192 -4.15 2.41 -12.99
CA ARG A 192 -4.93 1.15 -13.05
C ARG A 192 -4.57 0.31 -14.27
N ALA A 193 -4.42 0.92 -15.44
CA ALA A 193 -4.04 0.21 -16.66
C ALA A 193 -2.66 -0.47 -16.54
N ILE A 194 -1.74 0.11 -15.78
CA ILE A 194 -0.42 -0.48 -15.52
C ILE A 194 -0.55 -1.62 -14.49
N THR A 195 -1.17 -1.38 -13.34
CA THR A 195 -1.24 -2.38 -12.26
C THR A 195 -2.04 -3.62 -12.66
N ARG A 196 -3.09 -3.48 -13.48
CA ARG A 196 -3.84 -4.61 -14.04
C ARG A 196 -3.00 -5.53 -14.92
N GLN A 197 -1.98 -5.01 -15.61
CA GLN A 197 -1.07 -5.84 -16.42
C GLN A 197 -0.17 -6.73 -15.55
N PHE A 198 0.03 -6.37 -14.29
CA PHE A 198 0.66 -7.23 -13.27
C PHE A 198 -0.34 -8.17 -12.57
N GLY A 199 -1.63 -8.15 -12.97
CA GLY A 199 -2.69 -8.91 -12.32
C GLY A 199 -3.08 -8.37 -10.94
N LEU A 200 -2.78 -7.09 -10.64
CA LEU A 200 -3.07 -6.47 -9.36
C LEU A 200 -4.43 -5.77 -9.35
N GLN A 201 -5.17 -5.93 -8.26
CA GLN A 201 -6.36 -5.15 -7.95
C GLN A 201 -6.02 -4.02 -6.99
N ALA A 202 -6.53 -2.82 -7.29
CA ALA A 202 -6.38 -1.69 -6.37
C ALA A 202 -7.31 -1.85 -5.17
N VAL A 203 -6.76 -1.58 -3.99
CA VAL A 203 -7.49 -1.53 -2.72
C VAL A 203 -7.39 -0.10 -2.21
N LEU A 204 -8.54 0.53 -2.06
CA LEU A 204 -8.73 1.88 -1.54
C LEU A 204 -9.27 1.77 -0.12
N TRP A 205 -10.03 2.76 0.35
CA TRP A 205 -10.68 2.74 1.66
C TRP A 205 -11.96 3.57 1.65
N ASP A 206 -12.80 3.35 2.66
CA ASP A 206 -13.98 4.19 2.94
C ASP A 206 -13.94 4.85 4.33
N HIS A 207 -12.91 4.54 5.13
CA HIS A 207 -12.59 5.25 6.35
C HIS A 207 -11.08 5.49 6.47
N ASP A 208 -10.70 6.74 6.67
CA ASP A 208 -9.32 7.13 6.96
C ASP A 208 -9.24 7.53 8.43
N THR A 209 -8.32 6.92 9.19
CA THR A 209 -8.07 7.32 10.58
C THR A 209 -7.40 8.68 10.68
N PHE A 210 -6.58 9.02 9.67
CA PHE A 210 -5.61 10.10 9.68
C PHE A 210 -4.58 9.97 10.82
N ASP A 211 -4.24 8.73 11.22
CA ASP A 211 -3.19 8.42 12.18
C ASP A 211 -1.82 8.99 11.77
N TRP A 212 -1.54 9.04 10.47
CA TRP A 212 -0.34 9.62 9.88
C TRP A 212 -0.09 11.08 10.29
N GLN A 213 -1.13 11.87 10.60
CA GLN A 213 -0.96 13.26 11.07
C GLN A 213 -0.25 13.35 12.41
N LEU A 214 -0.25 12.29 13.20
CA LEU A 214 0.41 12.24 14.50
C LEU A 214 1.93 12.15 14.39
N VAL A 215 2.45 11.70 13.25
CA VAL A 215 3.89 11.53 13.01
C VAL A 215 4.41 12.46 11.92
N THR A 216 3.53 12.94 11.06
CA THR A 216 3.83 13.92 10.03
C THR A 216 2.83 15.07 10.11
N PRO A 217 3.22 16.19 10.75
CA PRO A 217 2.38 17.38 10.76
C PRO A 217 2.12 17.86 9.34
N ASP A 218 0.85 18.04 9.01
CA ASP A 218 0.38 18.68 7.79
C ASP A 218 -0.11 20.08 8.14
N ASN A 219 0.58 21.12 7.65
CA ASN A 219 0.19 22.50 7.90
C ASN A 219 -1.04 22.94 7.09
N THR A 220 -1.55 22.10 6.19
CA THR A 220 -2.74 22.37 5.38
C THR A 220 -4.02 21.80 6.00
N LEU A 221 -3.91 20.94 7.02
CA LEU A 221 -5.03 20.35 7.74
C LEU A 221 -4.96 20.68 9.24
N PRO A 222 -6.11 20.82 9.94
CA PRO A 222 -6.10 20.93 11.39
C PRO A 222 -5.43 19.69 12.01
N PRO A 223 -4.56 19.86 13.02
CA PRO A 223 -3.90 18.73 13.66
C PRO A 223 -4.93 17.82 14.32
N ARG A 224 -4.74 16.52 14.18
CA ARG A 224 -5.60 15.51 14.78
C ARG A 224 -5.03 15.00 16.10
N SER A 225 -5.89 14.82 17.10
CA SER A 225 -5.55 14.13 18.34
C SER A 225 -5.95 12.65 18.29
N GLU A 226 -5.30 11.82 19.10
CA GLU A 226 -5.61 10.39 19.20
C GLU A 226 -7.06 10.16 19.63
N GLN A 227 -7.57 10.97 20.56
CA GLN A 227 -8.96 10.90 21.01
C GLN A 227 -9.95 11.16 19.87
N GLN A 228 -9.66 12.13 18.99
CA GLN A 228 -10.50 12.39 17.81
C GLN A 228 -10.50 11.20 16.85
N ILE A 229 -9.37 10.52 16.67
CA ILE A 229 -9.31 9.28 15.86
C ILE A 229 -10.24 8.23 16.47
N TYR A 230 -10.09 7.94 17.76
CA TYR A 230 -10.89 6.92 18.44
C TYR A 230 -12.39 7.23 18.41
N ASP A 231 -12.78 8.48 18.60
CA ASP A 231 -14.19 8.86 18.57
C ASP A 231 -14.79 8.79 17.16
N ASN A 232 -13.99 9.08 16.13
CA ASN A 232 -14.41 8.88 14.74
C ASN A 232 -14.55 7.40 14.39
N VAL A 233 -13.62 6.55 14.85
CA VAL A 233 -13.69 5.09 14.66
C VAL A 233 -14.91 4.50 15.38
N LYS A 234 -15.21 4.93 16.62
CA LYS A 234 -16.41 4.47 17.35
C LYS A 234 -17.71 4.78 16.60
N LYS A 235 -17.78 5.94 15.94
CA LYS A 235 -18.92 6.34 15.10
C LYS A 235 -18.96 5.50 13.82
N TRP A 236 -17.84 5.36 13.13
CA TRP A 236 -17.75 4.58 11.89
C TRP A 236 -18.08 3.10 12.10
N LYS A 237 -17.64 2.51 13.22
CA LYS A 237 -17.93 1.12 13.60
C LYS A 237 -19.42 0.79 13.52
N GLN A 238 -20.31 1.74 13.82
CA GLN A 238 -21.77 1.55 13.78
C GLN A 238 -22.31 1.18 12.39
N ASN A 239 -21.50 1.32 11.33
CA ASN A 239 -21.87 0.86 9.99
C ASN A 239 -21.79 -0.68 9.83
N ASP A 240 -21.12 -1.39 10.75
CA ASP A 240 -20.83 -2.83 10.76
C ASP A 240 -20.09 -3.37 9.50
N LYS A 241 -19.71 -2.47 8.60
CA LYS A 241 -19.03 -2.73 7.34
C LYS A 241 -18.10 -1.57 7.02
N GLY A 242 -17.02 -1.87 6.30
CA GLY A 242 -16.10 -0.86 5.80
C GLY A 242 -14.65 -1.32 5.83
N LEU A 243 -13.81 -0.57 5.15
CA LEU A 243 -12.39 -0.84 5.02
C LEU A 243 -11.60 0.39 5.48
N ILE A 244 -10.81 0.22 6.55
CA ILE A 244 -10.11 1.31 7.23
C ILE A 244 -8.65 1.41 6.80
N LEU A 245 -8.18 2.65 6.60
CA LEU A 245 -6.78 3.01 6.34
C LEU A 245 -6.08 3.37 7.66
N GLU A 246 -4.97 2.69 7.91
CA GLU A 246 -4.06 2.85 9.05
C GLU A 246 -2.61 2.58 8.57
N HIS A 247 -1.61 2.92 9.38
CA HIS A 247 -0.20 2.75 9.00
C HIS A 247 0.60 1.98 10.07
N ASP A 248 1.42 1.02 9.66
CA ASP A 248 2.32 0.27 10.54
C ASP A 248 3.82 0.63 10.37
N GLY A 249 4.10 1.76 9.70
CA GLY A 249 5.45 2.28 9.51
C GLY A 249 6.11 2.91 10.76
N SER A 250 5.36 3.15 11.84
CA SER A 250 5.90 3.78 13.07
C SER A 250 5.27 3.24 14.35
N ASP A 251 5.98 3.31 15.47
CA ASP A 251 5.44 2.92 16.78
C ASP A 251 4.15 3.66 17.12
N ARG A 252 4.08 4.95 16.81
CA ARG A 252 2.93 5.79 17.16
C ARG A 252 1.68 5.37 16.39
N THR A 253 1.77 5.14 15.08
CA THR A 253 0.62 4.71 14.27
C THR A 253 0.23 3.26 14.59
N VAL A 254 1.20 2.41 14.92
CA VAL A 254 0.96 1.05 15.44
C VAL A 254 0.15 1.07 16.75
N ASP A 255 0.49 1.95 17.68
CA ASP A 255 -0.25 2.09 18.95
C ASP A 255 -1.70 2.57 18.70
N ILE A 256 -1.91 3.42 17.70
CA ILE A 256 -3.27 3.78 17.23
C ILE A 256 -3.99 2.54 16.70
N GLY A 257 -3.38 1.79 15.79
CA GLY A 257 -3.97 0.60 15.18
C GLY A 257 -4.37 -0.48 16.20
N ILE A 258 -3.56 -0.66 17.24
CA ILE A 258 -3.87 -1.54 18.37
C ILE A 258 -5.13 -1.06 19.13
N ASN A 259 -5.24 0.25 19.40
CA ASN A 259 -6.40 0.81 20.08
C ASN A 259 -7.65 0.81 19.19
N VAL A 260 -7.50 1.04 17.89
CA VAL A 260 -8.56 0.88 16.89
C VAL A 260 -9.06 -0.56 16.87
N ASN A 261 -8.19 -1.57 16.91
CA ASN A 261 -8.60 -2.97 17.03
C ASN A 261 -9.41 -3.22 18.30
N ARG A 262 -9.04 -2.64 19.45
CA ARG A 262 -9.84 -2.75 20.69
C ARG A 262 -11.24 -2.15 20.55
N ILE A 263 -11.38 -1.09 19.77
CA ILE A 263 -12.68 -0.45 19.50
C ILE A 263 -13.51 -1.32 18.55
N ILE A 264 -12.93 -1.80 17.45
CA ILE A 264 -13.61 -2.56 16.40
C ILE A 264 -13.95 -3.98 16.88
N GLY A 265 -13.01 -4.67 17.51
CA GLY A 265 -13.09 -6.07 17.91
C GLY A 265 -12.50 -7.01 16.86
N ASP A 266 -12.32 -8.29 17.22
CA ASP A 266 -11.60 -9.25 16.39
C ASP A 266 -12.44 -9.85 15.24
N ASP A 267 -13.75 -9.58 15.20
CA ASP A 267 -14.64 -10.09 14.17
C ASP A 267 -14.52 -9.23 12.89
N GLN A 268 -13.47 -9.48 12.12
CA GLN A 268 -13.09 -8.69 10.96
C GLN A 268 -12.73 -9.56 9.75
N PHE A 269 -12.75 -8.97 8.57
CA PHE A 269 -12.29 -9.59 7.34
C PHE A 269 -10.93 -9.07 6.89
N SER A 270 -10.16 -9.90 6.18
CA SER A 270 -9.10 -9.43 5.29
C SER A 270 -9.70 -8.96 3.96
N VAL A 271 -8.93 -8.20 3.16
CA VAL A 271 -9.39 -7.72 1.84
C VAL A 271 -9.85 -8.86 0.93
N ALA A 272 -9.16 -10.01 0.95
CA ALA A 272 -9.57 -11.18 0.18
C ALA A 272 -10.97 -11.66 0.57
N GLN A 273 -11.29 -11.70 1.87
CA GLN A 273 -12.62 -12.08 2.35
C GLN A 273 -13.69 -11.04 1.96
N CYS A 274 -13.31 -9.76 1.91
CA CYS A 274 -14.22 -8.69 1.48
C CYS A 274 -14.73 -8.87 0.05
N VAL A 275 -13.92 -9.48 -0.83
CA VAL A 275 -14.25 -9.70 -2.25
C VAL A 275 -14.63 -11.15 -2.58
N GLY A 276 -14.86 -11.98 -1.57
CA GLY A 276 -15.29 -13.38 -1.76
C GLY A 276 -14.17 -14.37 -2.08
N GLY A 277 -12.91 -14.02 -1.81
CA GLY A 277 -11.75 -14.91 -1.91
C GLY A 277 -10.58 -14.33 -2.70
N ILE A 278 -9.64 -15.21 -3.07
CA ILE A 278 -8.42 -14.85 -3.81
C ILE A 278 -8.53 -15.14 -5.31
N ASP A 279 -9.58 -15.80 -5.76
CA ASP A 279 -9.76 -16.29 -7.14
C ASP A 279 -10.50 -15.31 -8.05
N TYR A 280 -10.53 -14.03 -7.68
CA TYR A 280 -11.20 -12.99 -8.45
C TYR A 280 -10.39 -12.57 -9.70
N ILE A 281 -9.86 -13.50 -10.51
CA ILE A 281 -9.52 -13.12 -11.89
C ILE A 281 -10.84 -12.94 -12.63
N LYS A 282 -11.51 -11.80 -12.42
CA LYS A 282 -12.52 -11.31 -13.34
C LYS A 282 -11.74 -10.98 -14.60
N HIS A 283 -11.94 -11.76 -15.66
CA HIS A 283 -11.45 -11.36 -16.98
C HIS A 283 -12.03 -9.97 -17.28
N PHE A 284 -11.18 -8.96 -17.35
CA PHE A 284 -11.52 -7.58 -17.73
C PHE A 284 -11.26 -7.36 -19.20
#